data_AF-A0A7D5HX98-F1
#
_entry.id   AF-A0A7D5HX98-F1
#
_cell.length_a   1.000
_cell.length_b   1.000
_cell.length_c   1.000
_cell.angle_alpha   90.00
_cell.angle_beta   90.00
_cell.angle_gamma   90.00
#
_symmetry.space_group_name_H-M   'P 1'
#
loop_
_entity.id
_entity.type
_entity.pdbx_description
1 polymer ?
#
loop_
_entity_poly.entity_id
_entity_poly.type
_entity_poly.pdbx_seq_one_letter_code
_entity_poly.pdbx_strand_id
1 'polypeptide(L)'
;MTRRSRRALLAATGTALTGALAGCSSLNPLSGESGVEYDESAFAELPGDLPAVPAAEPVAPARADVVAARERLRSLLDDADVSRVPNEVVRDELARERESARDALTEDAEASVDALAALTYPRSEAMFAHAGLAAFDGDLDASAVAARRERHRREAEAFLADYRYDGPPNDPAGALAEHARIEGWARTGARLIGDADRRREYENTVLHVAERASAVEWGRAYAADARRLRERYASTLDGPREYGRRFARVSGSLVADVESHASAPDWEAVTSGFERDVAGTPAERLLTDLASDRWSGARGAVAHRDAGRYAAAVVPAMRALAADRALADAEAAVAEGGYALPESVDPISAERTAAVEGLRALLDTAPTRLARRLAAYVRSSLRSADRYARDEHTSMPGRDLYAQYATANRFAAAAPAVVRRVGDALAE
;
A
#
# COMPACT_ATOMS: atom_id res chain seq x y z
N MET A 1 38.14 -11.73 33.54
CA MET A 1 38.47 -10.38 33.05
C MET A 1 37.21 -9.77 32.46
N THR A 2 36.25 -9.37 33.30
CA THR A 2 35.92 -7.98 33.69
C THR A 2 35.31 -7.13 32.56
N ARG A 3 33.97 -7.00 32.66
CA ARG A 3 33.06 -6.06 31.98
C ARG A 3 33.58 -4.62 32.03
N ARG A 4 33.29 -3.81 30.99
CA ARG A 4 33.02 -2.37 31.15
C ARG A 4 32.07 -1.85 30.09
N SER A 5 30.93 -1.40 30.59
CA SER A 5 29.80 -0.74 29.96
C SER A 5 30.15 0.62 29.34
N ARG A 6 29.65 0.88 28.12
CA ARG A 6 29.57 2.23 27.50
C ARG A 6 28.40 3.05 28.08
N ARG A 7 28.25 3.02 29.41
CA ARG A 7 27.45 3.96 30.21
C ARG A 7 28.42 4.65 31.16
N ALA A 8 29.18 5.61 30.66
CA ALA A 8 29.99 6.55 31.46
C ALA A 8 30.68 7.56 30.53
N LEU A 9 29.92 8.51 29.99
CA LEU A 9 30.48 9.76 29.45
C LEU A 9 29.39 10.83 29.33
N LEU A 10 28.67 11.05 30.44
CA LEU A 10 27.79 12.20 30.64
C LEU A 10 27.93 12.63 32.09
N ALA A 11 28.94 13.46 32.35
CA ALA A 11 29.01 14.36 33.50
C ALA A 11 30.24 15.24 33.33
N ALA A 12 30.06 16.48 32.88
CA ALA A 12 30.66 17.67 33.49
C ALA A 12 30.41 18.93 32.65
N THR A 13 29.94 19.98 33.34
CA THR A 13 29.79 21.39 32.95
C THR A 13 28.54 21.75 32.13
N GLY A 14 27.65 22.63 32.57
CA GLY A 14 27.64 23.45 33.78
C GLY A 14 26.26 24.05 34.03
N THR A 15 25.91 24.13 35.31
CA THR A 15 24.70 24.75 35.84
C THR A 15 24.85 26.26 35.89
N ALA A 16 23.76 26.96 35.53
CA ALA A 16 23.23 28.20 36.11
C ALA A 16 22.98 29.31 35.08
N LEU A 17 21.70 29.52 34.77
CA LEU A 17 21.06 30.84 34.81
C LEU A 17 19.54 30.63 34.90
N THR A 18 19.04 30.58 36.13
CA THR A 18 17.62 30.79 36.44
C THR A 18 17.33 32.28 36.36
N GLY A 19 16.57 32.68 35.35
CA GLY A 19 15.96 34.00 35.23
C GLY A 19 14.60 33.85 34.56
N ALA A 20 13.53 34.09 35.32
CA ALA A 20 12.16 34.08 34.82
C ALA A 20 11.98 35.15 33.74
N LEU A 21 11.19 34.85 32.70
CA LEU A 21 10.16 35.72 32.08
C LEU A 21 9.52 34.96 30.89
N ALA A 22 8.17 34.91 30.92
CA ALA A 22 7.19 34.78 29.83
C ALA A 22 7.42 33.82 28.64
N GLY A 23 6.35 33.12 28.26
CA GLY A 23 6.32 32.18 27.14
C GLY A 23 6.78 32.79 25.81
N CYS A 24 7.73 32.11 25.18
CA CYS A 24 8.07 32.22 23.77
C CYS A 24 8.37 30.80 23.26
N SER A 25 7.41 30.22 22.57
CA SER A 25 7.62 29.13 21.62
C SER A 25 8.35 29.70 20.40
N SER A 26 9.66 29.53 20.33
CA SER A 26 10.45 29.53 19.09
C SER A 26 11.94 29.56 19.45
N LEU A 27 12.78 29.15 18.49
CA LEU A 27 14.24 29.12 18.49
C LEU A 27 14.85 27.75 18.85
N ASN A 28 14.73 26.84 17.89
CA ASN A 28 15.77 25.87 17.59
C ASN A 28 16.74 26.52 16.57
N PRO A 29 17.95 26.99 16.94
CA PRO A 29 18.76 27.89 16.12
C PRO A 29 19.71 27.18 15.13
N LEU A 30 19.36 26.00 14.61
CA LEU A 30 20.24 25.23 13.70
C LEU A 30 19.63 24.81 12.35
N SER A 31 18.49 25.36 11.96
CA SER A 31 17.91 25.14 10.61
C SER A 31 17.62 26.47 9.94
N GLY A 32 18.68 27.15 9.50
CA GLY A 32 18.57 28.30 8.60
C GLY A 32 18.34 27.83 7.16
N GLU A 33 17.20 27.21 6.87
CA GLU A 33 16.67 27.15 5.51
C GLU A 33 15.63 28.25 5.39
N SER A 34 15.76 29.12 4.39
CA SER A 34 14.78 30.14 4.03
C SER A 34 13.51 29.47 3.49
N GLY A 35 12.71 28.88 4.37
CA GLY A 35 11.40 28.34 4.05
C GLY A 35 10.36 29.46 3.99
N VAL A 36 9.48 29.42 3.00
CA VAL A 36 8.25 30.22 3.04
C VAL A 36 7.39 29.67 4.16
N GLU A 37 7.06 30.51 5.14
CA GLU A 37 6.07 30.21 6.16
C GLU A 37 4.69 30.48 5.57
N TYR A 38 3.89 29.42 5.47
CA TYR A 38 2.55 29.48 4.91
C TYR A 38 1.53 29.66 6.02
N ASP A 39 0.39 30.25 5.68
CA ASP A 39 -0.76 30.32 6.57
C ASP A 39 -1.32 28.91 6.86
N GLU A 40 -1.14 28.44 8.10
CA GLU A 40 -1.61 27.13 8.56
C GLU A 40 -3.13 26.99 8.45
N SER A 41 -3.89 28.07 8.66
CA SER A 41 -5.35 28.05 8.53
C SER A 41 -5.76 27.84 7.08
N ALA A 42 -5.04 28.45 6.14
CA ALA A 42 -5.28 28.25 4.71
C ALA A 42 -4.91 26.83 4.26
N PHE A 43 -3.92 26.19 4.88
CA PHE A 43 -3.62 24.77 4.65
C PHE A 43 -4.72 23.83 5.14
N ALA A 44 -5.26 24.10 6.33
CA ALA A 44 -6.33 23.32 6.92
C ALA A 44 -7.64 23.38 6.11
N GLU A 45 -7.81 24.42 5.28
CA GLU A 45 -8.95 24.60 4.38
C GLU A 45 -8.80 23.93 3.01
N LEU A 46 -7.58 23.52 2.60
CA LEU A 46 -7.39 22.81 1.33
C LEU A 46 -8.22 21.52 1.20
N PRO A 47 -8.26 20.65 2.22
CA PRO A 47 -8.96 19.39 2.15
C PRO A 47 -10.47 19.58 1.93
N GLY A 48 -11.03 18.76 1.06
CA GLY A 48 -12.45 18.81 0.69
C GLY A 48 -12.90 17.47 0.12
N ASP A 49 -14.14 17.42 -0.38
CA ASP A 49 -14.73 16.17 -0.85
C ASP A 49 -13.99 15.59 -2.06
N LEU A 50 -13.72 14.29 -1.99
CA LEU A 50 -13.11 13.53 -3.09
C LEU A 50 -14.17 12.69 -3.80
N PRO A 51 -14.17 12.63 -5.14
CA PRO A 51 -15.01 11.71 -5.91
C PRO A 51 -14.92 10.29 -5.37
N ALA A 52 -16.08 9.63 -5.20
CA ALA A 52 -16.11 8.22 -4.88
C ALA A 52 -15.60 7.42 -6.09
N VAL A 53 -14.73 6.43 -5.83
CA VAL A 53 -14.26 5.49 -6.86
C VAL A 53 -15.06 4.21 -6.68
N PRO A 54 -15.98 3.86 -7.60
CA PRO A 54 -16.68 2.59 -7.53
C PRO A 54 -15.71 1.42 -7.69
N ALA A 55 -16.09 0.24 -7.22
CA ALA A 55 -15.30 -0.97 -7.41
C ALA A 55 -15.00 -1.22 -8.90
N ALA A 56 -13.77 -1.63 -9.19
CA ALA A 56 -13.34 -1.98 -10.54
C ALA A 56 -13.77 -3.41 -10.91
N GLU A 57 -13.97 -4.25 -9.91
CA GLU A 57 -14.23 -5.67 -10.04
C GLU A 57 -15.72 -5.98 -10.21
N PRO A 58 -16.08 -6.95 -11.08
CA PRO A 58 -17.48 -7.35 -11.29
C PRO A 58 -18.13 -7.96 -10.06
N VAL A 59 -17.35 -8.63 -9.20
CA VAL A 59 -17.88 -9.46 -8.12
C VAL A 59 -17.44 -8.92 -6.77
N ALA A 60 -18.41 -8.56 -5.93
CA ALA A 60 -18.20 -8.28 -4.51
C ALA A 60 -18.00 -9.60 -3.73
N PRO A 61 -17.30 -9.59 -2.57
CA PRO A 61 -17.22 -10.75 -1.69
C PRO A 61 -18.58 -11.09 -1.08
N ALA A 62 -18.77 -12.33 -0.60
CA ALA A 62 -20.05 -12.71 0.00
C ALA A 62 -20.13 -12.15 1.40
N ARG A 63 -21.33 -11.75 1.85
CA ARG A 63 -21.53 -11.39 3.25
C ARG A 63 -21.10 -12.53 4.18
N ALA A 64 -21.34 -13.78 3.76
CA ALA A 64 -20.88 -14.97 4.47
C ALA A 64 -19.35 -15.03 4.62
N ASP A 65 -18.57 -14.53 3.64
CA ASP A 65 -17.11 -14.53 3.72
C ASP A 65 -16.62 -13.54 4.79
N VAL A 66 -17.22 -12.36 4.86
CA VAL A 66 -16.91 -11.34 5.89
C VAL A 66 -17.33 -11.83 7.27
N VAL A 67 -18.50 -12.46 7.37
CA VAL A 67 -18.97 -13.09 8.62
C VAL A 67 -17.99 -14.18 9.07
N ALA A 68 -17.59 -15.09 8.18
CA ALA A 68 -16.63 -16.14 8.49
C ALA A 68 -15.26 -15.58 8.91
N ALA A 69 -14.80 -14.49 8.29
CA ALA A 69 -13.57 -13.81 8.70
C ALA A 69 -13.68 -13.22 10.12
N ARG A 70 -14.81 -12.61 10.47
CA ARG A 70 -15.09 -12.08 11.82
C ARG A 70 -15.23 -13.19 12.86
N GLU A 71 -15.90 -14.29 12.51
CA GLU A 71 -16.01 -15.47 13.37
C GLU A 71 -14.65 -16.10 13.64
N ARG A 72 -13.79 -16.20 12.62
CA ARG A 72 -12.40 -16.65 12.80
C ARG A 72 -11.62 -15.73 13.74
N LEU A 73 -11.78 -14.41 13.59
CA LEU A 73 -11.16 -13.43 14.48
C LEU A 73 -11.64 -13.59 15.93
N ARG A 74 -12.96 -13.71 16.16
CA ARG A 74 -13.52 -13.97 17.50
C ARG A 74 -13.00 -15.27 18.10
N SER A 75 -13.05 -16.36 17.33
CA SER A 75 -12.56 -17.67 17.78
C SER A 75 -11.07 -17.68 18.16
N LEU A 76 -10.24 -16.83 17.56
CA LEU A 76 -8.82 -16.69 17.96
C LEU A 76 -8.66 -15.89 19.25
N LEU A 77 -9.57 -14.95 19.51
CA LEU A 77 -9.57 -14.11 20.71
C LEU A 77 -10.24 -14.78 21.91
N ASP A 78 -11.12 -15.75 21.66
CA ASP A 78 -11.76 -16.59 22.67
C ASP A 78 -10.69 -17.38 23.44
N ASP A 79 -10.89 -17.55 24.75
CA ASP A 79 -10.02 -18.26 25.70
C ASP A 79 -8.60 -17.69 25.92
N ALA A 80 -8.26 -16.54 25.34
CA ALA A 80 -6.97 -15.89 25.54
C ALA A 80 -6.91 -15.10 26.86
N ASP A 81 -6.64 -15.77 27.99
CA ASP A 81 -6.26 -15.13 29.26
C ASP A 81 -4.74 -14.95 29.35
N VAL A 82 -4.26 -13.83 28.78
CA VAL A 82 -2.84 -13.47 28.78
C VAL A 82 -2.29 -13.14 30.18
N SER A 83 -3.15 -12.87 31.17
CA SER A 83 -2.72 -12.47 32.51
C SER A 83 -1.95 -13.58 33.25
N ARG A 84 -2.16 -14.85 32.86
CA ARG A 84 -1.44 -16.00 33.41
C ARG A 84 0.05 -16.01 33.06
N VAL A 85 0.47 -15.27 32.04
CA VAL A 85 1.86 -15.24 31.57
C VAL A 85 2.71 -14.48 32.61
N PRO A 86 3.67 -15.15 33.30
CA PRO A 86 4.42 -14.52 34.39
C PRO A 86 5.41 -13.46 33.90
N ASN A 87 5.92 -13.64 32.68
CA ASN A 87 6.84 -12.70 32.06
C ASN A 87 6.07 -11.47 31.58
N GLU A 88 6.30 -10.34 32.24
CA GLU A 88 5.63 -9.06 31.97
C GLU A 88 5.78 -8.61 30.51
N VAL A 89 6.98 -8.67 29.94
CA VAL A 89 7.21 -8.27 28.54
C VAL A 89 6.40 -9.12 27.58
N VAL A 90 6.39 -10.45 27.78
CA VAL A 90 5.60 -11.36 26.92
C VAL A 90 4.11 -11.10 27.11
N ARG A 91 3.66 -10.91 28.35
CA ARG A 91 2.25 -10.62 28.66
C ARG A 91 1.78 -9.33 27.99
N ASP A 92 2.55 -8.27 28.08
CA ASP A 92 2.21 -6.96 27.54
C ASP A 92 2.16 -6.98 26.01
N GLU A 93 3.09 -7.69 25.37
CA GLU A 93 3.09 -7.91 23.92
C GLU A 93 1.82 -8.63 23.45
N LEU A 94 1.49 -9.77 24.08
CA LEU A 94 0.30 -10.54 23.74
C LEU A 94 -1.00 -9.76 24.05
N ALA A 95 -1.01 -8.96 25.11
CA ALA A 95 -2.15 -8.12 25.47
C ALA A 95 -2.40 -7.04 24.41
N ARG A 96 -1.34 -6.38 23.94
CA ARG A 96 -1.42 -5.31 22.92
C ARG A 96 -1.96 -5.82 21.59
N GLU A 97 -1.42 -6.94 21.09
CA GLU A 97 -1.88 -7.56 19.84
C GLU A 97 -3.35 -8.02 19.95
N ARG A 98 -3.73 -8.57 21.12
CA ARG A 98 -5.11 -8.97 21.41
C ARG A 98 -6.08 -7.78 21.48
N GLU A 99 -5.64 -6.66 22.02
CA GLU A 99 -6.43 -5.41 22.09
C GLU A 99 -6.62 -4.82 20.70
N SER A 100 -5.54 -4.68 19.92
CA SER A 100 -5.60 -4.17 18.54
C SER A 100 -6.53 -5.02 17.66
N ALA A 101 -6.45 -6.34 17.79
CA ALA A 101 -7.34 -7.26 17.09
C ALA A 101 -8.83 -7.14 17.52
N ARG A 102 -9.10 -6.76 18.78
CA ARG A 102 -10.48 -6.54 19.26
C ARG A 102 -11.08 -5.27 18.72
N ASP A 103 -10.30 -4.21 18.62
CA ASP A 103 -10.77 -2.92 18.12
C ASP A 103 -11.35 -3.08 16.71
N ALA A 104 -10.73 -3.94 15.89
CA ALA A 104 -11.23 -4.28 14.56
C ALA A 104 -12.61 -5.00 14.52
N LEU A 105 -13.09 -5.56 15.64
CA LEU A 105 -14.44 -6.16 15.74
C LEU A 105 -15.53 -5.15 16.06
N THR A 106 -15.19 -3.92 16.47
CA THR A 106 -16.15 -2.88 16.82
C THR A 106 -16.73 -2.17 15.59
N GLU A 107 -16.06 -2.28 14.45
CA GLU A 107 -16.49 -1.66 13.19
C GLU A 107 -17.49 -2.57 12.45
N ASP A 108 -18.73 -2.12 12.26
CA ASP A 108 -19.68 -2.74 11.34
C ASP A 108 -19.51 -2.13 9.94
N ALA A 109 -18.84 -2.87 9.05
CA ALA A 109 -18.64 -2.51 7.66
C ALA A 109 -19.49 -3.39 6.75
N GLU A 110 -20.05 -2.80 5.69
CA GLU A 110 -20.70 -3.55 4.63
C GLU A 110 -19.73 -4.55 3.96
N ALA A 111 -20.30 -5.62 3.38
CA ALA A 111 -19.51 -6.66 2.73
C ALA A 111 -18.85 -6.13 1.46
N SER A 112 -17.61 -5.66 1.59
CA SER A 112 -16.79 -5.14 0.51
C SER A 112 -15.43 -5.84 0.47
N VAL A 113 -14.74 -5.70 -0.67
CA VAL A 113 -13.37 -6.21 -0.85
C VAL A 113 -12.44 -5.61 0.19
N ASP A 114 -12.57 -4.30 0.41
CA ASP A 114 -11.75 -3.56 1.37
C ASP A 114 -12.06 -4.00 2.80
N ALA A 115 -13.33 -4.25 3.14
CA ALA A 115 -13.70 -4.78 4.45
C ALA A 115 -13.12 -6.18 4.69
N LEU A 116 -13.13 -7.05 3.69
CA LEU A 116 -12.53 -8.38 3.80
C LEU A 116 -11.01 -8.31 3.95
N ALA A 117 -10.35 -7.47 3.15
CA ALA A 117 -8.90 -7.24 3.24
C ALA A 117 -8.48 -6.64 4.60
N ALA A 118 -9.27 -5.68 5.10
CA ALA A 118 -9.02 -5.01 6.38
C ALA A 118 -9.06 -5.97 7.57
N LEU A 119 -9.79 -7.09 7.48
CA LEU A 119 -9.84 -8.12 8.51
C LEU A 119 -8.64 -9.09 8.48
N THR A 120 -7.83 -9.11 7.41
CA THR A 120 -6.71 -10.06 7.30
C THR A 120 -5.59 -9.79 8.31
N TYR A 121 -5.29 -8.52 8.58
CA TYR A 121 -4.23 -8.13 9.51
C TYR A 121 -4.66 -8.29 10.98
N PRO A 122 -5.85 -7.84 11.43
CA PRO A 122 -6.37 -8.14 12.77
C PRO A 122 -6.44 -9.64 13.09
N ARG A 123 -6.74 -10.48 12.10
CA ARG A 123 -6.67 -11.94 12.26
C ARG A 123 -5.25 -12.44 12.54
N SER A 124 -4.24 -11.78 12.01
CA SER A 124 -2.84 -12.10 12.29
C SER A 124 -2.46 -11.70 13.71
N GLU A 125 -2.90 -10.53 14.19
CA GLU A 125 -2.68 -10.06 15.56
C GLU A 125 -3.38 -10.97 16.58
N ALA A 126 -4.64 -11.36 16.31
CA ALA A 126 -5.34 -12.36 17.12
C ALA A 126 -4.63 -13.71 17.12
N MET A 127 -4.10 -14.15 15.98
CA MET A 127 -3.29 -15.37 15.92
C MET A 127 -1.99 -15.22 16.71
N PHE A 128 -1.36 -14.05 16.73
CA PHE A 128 -0.18 -13.80 17.54
C PHE A 128 -0.48 -14.04 19.02
N ALA A 129 -1.54 -13.41 19.54
CA ALA A 129 -1.97 -13.59 20.93
C ALA A 129 -2.32 -15.05 21.24
N HIS A 130 -3.12 -15.68 20.38
CA HIS A 130 -3.56 -17.08 20.53
C HIS A 130 -2.38 -18.06 20.53
N ALA A 131 -1.49 -17.95 19.53
CA ALA A 131 -0.34 -18.83 19.39
C ALA A 131 0.70 -18.60 20.48
N GLY A 132 0.88 -17.36 20.95
CA GLY A 132 1.74 -17.06 22.08
C GLY A 132 1.25 -17.71 23.37
N LEU A 133 -0.05 -17.67 23.65
CA LEU A 133 -0.60 -18.37 24.81
C LEU A 133 -0.45 -19.89 24.69
N ALA A 134 -0.76 -20.46 23.53
CA ALA A 134 -0.56 -21.89 23.27
C ALA A 134 0.92 -22.32 23.38
N ALA A 135 1.86 -21.46 22.96
CA ALA A 135 3.28 -21.73 23.11
C ALA A 135 3.76 -21.63 24.57
N PHE A 136 3.17 -20.71 25.35
CA PHE A 136 3.41 -20.61 26.79
C PHE A 136 2.90 -21.87 27.53
N ASP A 137 1.72 -22.37 27.18
CA ASP A 137 1.14 -23.58 27.77
C ASP A 137 1.81 -24.88 27.28
N GLY A 138 2.68 -24.79 26.26
CA GLY A 138 3.39 -25.93 25.68
C GLY A 138 2.61 -26.71 24.62
N ASP A 139 1.44 -26.21 24.22
CA ASP A 139 0.53 -26.81 23.23
C ASP A 139 0.91 -26.49 21.78
N LEU A 140 1.81 -25.52 21.57
CA LEU A 140 2.29 -25.13 20.25
C LEU A 140 3.80 -24.86 20.25
N ASP A 141 4.52 -25.51 19.34
CA ASP A 141 5.94 -25.27 19.13
C ASP A 141 6.27 -24.80 17.70
N ALA A 142 7.54 -24.42 17.49
CA ALA A 142 8.02 -23.95 16.20
C ALA A 142 7.91 -25.01 15.09
N SER A 143 8.00 -26.30 15.43
CA SER A 143 7.91 -27.40 14.45
C SER A 143 6.49 -27.57 13.94
N ALA A 144 5.50 -27.45 14.84
CA ALA A 144 4.08 -27.47 14.51
C ALA A 144 3.71 -26.27 13.64
N VAL A 145 4.22 -25.08 13.94
CA VAL A 145 4.03 -23.89 13.10
C VAL A 145 4.65 -24.10 11.71
N ALA A 146 5.87 -24.65 11.63
CA ALA A 146 6.52 -24.94 10.35
C ALA A 146 5.74 -25.97 9.51
N ALA A 147 5.18 -27.01 10.14
CA ALA A 147 4.32 -27.98 9.46
C ALA A 147 3.03 -27.34 8.93
N ARG A 148 2.40 -26.45 9.72
CA ARG A 148 1.21 -25.68 9.28
C ARG A 148 1.56 -24.76 8.11
N ARG A 149 2.68 -24.05 8.18
CA ARG A 149 3.20 -23.19 7.12
C ARG A 149 3.36 -23.97 5.82
N GLU A 150 4.04 -25.12 5.87
CA GLU A 150 4.33 -25.94 4.70
C GLU A 150 3.04 -26.45 4.02
N ARG A 151 2.04 -26.87 4.81
CA ARG A 151 0.73 -27.24 4.28
C ARG A 151 0.08 -26.06 3.53
N HIS A 152 -0.01 -24.89 4.16
CA HIS A 152 -0.64 -23.72 3.54
C HIS A 152 0.15 -23.20 2.33
N ARG A 153 1.48 -23.32 2.35
CA ARG A 153 2.34 -23.00 1.21
C ARG A 153 1.98 -23.87 0.00
N ARG A 154 1.90 -25.20 0.19
CA ARG A 154 1.50 -26.13 -0.88
C ARG A 154 0.10 -25.86 -1.40
N GLU A 155 -0.85 -25.57 -0.51
CA GLU A 155 -2.22 -25.21 -0.90
C GLU A 155 -2.27 -23.93 -1.76
N ALA A 156 -1.48 -22.92 -1.40
CA ALA A 156 -1.41 -21.66 -2.14
C ALA A 156 -0.70 -21.84 -3.50
N GLU A 157 0.38 -22.61 -3.54
CA GLU A 157 1.11 -22.94 -4.76
C GLU A 157 0.28 -23.78 -5.73
N ALA A 158 -0.46 -24.78 -5.24
CA ALA A 158 -1.36 -25.58 -6.05
C ALA A 158 -2.46 -24.72 -6.68
N PHE A 159 -3.06 -23.80 -5.91
CA PHE A 159 -4.04 -22.87 -6.43
C PHE A 159 -3.49 -21.99 -7.56
N LEU A 160 -2.26 -21.50 -7.42
CA LEU A 160 -1.61 -20.69 -8.45
C LEU A 160 -1.20 -21.51 -9.69
N ALA A 161 -0.80 -22.76 -9.51
CA ALA A 161 -0.39 -23.64 -10.61
C ALA A 161 -1.55 -24.02 -11.54
N ASP A 162 -2.74 -24.24 -10.98
CA ASP A 162 -3.94 -24.64 -11.73
C ASP A 162 -4.79 -23.45 -12.22
N TYR A 163 -4.27 -22.23 -12.06
CA TYR A 163 -5.05 -21.01 -12.28
C TYR A 163 -5.36 -20.76 -13.76
N ARG A 164 -6.60 -20.36 -14.05
CA ARG A 164 -7.11 -20.07 -15.40
C ARG A 164 -7.85 -18.74 -15.45
N TYR A 165 -7.81 -18.09 -16.61
CA TYR A 165 -8.37 -16.76 -16.82
C TYR A 165 -9.74 -16.80 -17.50
N ASP A 166 -10.70 -17.50 -16.91
CA ASP A 166 -12.05 -17.60 -17.46
C ASP A 166 -12.87 -16.35 -17.13
N GLY A 167 -13.50 -15.74 -18.14
CA GLY A 167 -14.39 -14.60 -17.96
C GLY A 167 -15.51 -14.54 -18.99
N PRO A 168 -16.43 -13.56 -18.88
CA PRO A 168 -17.53 -13.38 -19.83
C PRO A 168 -16.99 -12.97 -21.22
N PRO A 169 -17.59 -13.45 -22.33
CA PRO A 169 -17.12 -13.14 -23.69
C PRO A 169 -17.11 -11.66 -24.08
N ASN A 170 -17.96 -10.85 -23.44
CA ASN A 170 -18.22 -9.45 -23.78
C ASN A 170 -17.60 -8.44 -22.79
N ASP A 171 -16.80 -8.89 -21.82
CA ASP A 171 -16.18 -8.01 -20.83
C ASP A 171 -14.75 -8.46 -20.43
N PRO A 172 -13.78 -8.38 -21.38
CA PRO A 172 -12.39 -8.75 -21.12
C PRO A 172 -11.70 -7.82 -20.13
N ALA A 173 -12.08 -6.54 -20.07
CA ALA A 173 -11.56 -5.58 -19.10
C ALA A 173 -12.00 -5.94 -17.67
N GLY A 174 -13.25 -6.39 -17.53
CA GLY A 174 -13.77 -6.93 -16.29
C GLY A 174 -13.11 -8.21 -15.85
N ALA A 175 -12.90 -9.16 -16.76
CA ALA A 175 -12.16 -10.38 -16.49
C ALA A 175 -10.72 -10.07 -16.05
N LEU A 176 -10.03 -9.16 -16.73
CA LEU A 176 -8.68 -8.73 -16.36
C LEU A 176 -8.67 -8.13 -14.95
N ALA A 177 -9.60 -7.22 -14.65
CA ALA A 177 -9.71 -6.60 -13.33
C ALA A 177 -9.95 -7.66 -12.25
N GLU A 178 -10.84 -8.60 -12.46
CA GLU A 178 -11.13 -9.66 -11.48
C GLU A 178 -9.93 -10.58 -11.24
N HIS A 179 -9.30 -11.07 -12.31
CA HIS A 179 -8.16 -11.96 -12.20
C HIS A 179 -6.93 -11.28 -11.60
N ALA A 180 -6.69 -10.01 -11.91
CA ALA A 180 -5.60 -9.24 -11.30
C ALA A 180 -5.77 -9.13 -9.77
N ARG A 181 -7.01 -8.96 -9.27
CA ARG A 181 -7.31 -8.98 -7.82
C ARG A 181 -6.98 -10.34 -7.22
N ILE A 182 -7.55 -11.40 -7.79
CA ILE A 182 -7.41 -12.77 -7.26
C ILE A 182 -5.94 -13.19 -7.22
N GLU A 183 -5.20 -12.97 -8.31
CA GLU A 183 -3.76 -13.28 -8.37
C GLU A 183 -2.96 -12.45 -7.36
N GLY A 184 -3.30 -11.16 -7.21
CA GLY A 184 -2.68 -10.27 -6.24
C GLY A 184 -2.83 -10.77 -4.81
N TRP A 185 -4.03 -11.19 -4.43
CA TRP A 185 -4.31 -11.74 -3.09
C TRP A 185 -3.64 -13.11 -2.90
N ALA A 186 -3.75 -14.01 -3.88
CA ALA A 186 -3.12 -15.32 -3.80
C ALA A 186 -1.59 -15.23 -3.67
N ARG A 187 -0.94 -14.33 -4.43
CA ARG A 187 0.49 -14.07 -4.31
C ARG A 187 0.84 -13.45 -2.96
N THR A 188 0.05 -12.48 -2.49
CA THR A 188 0.27 -11.87 -1.17
C THR A 188 0.23 -12.94 -0.10
N GLY A 189 -0.75 -13.85 -0.17
CA GLY A 189 -0.84 -15.00 0.70
C GLY A 189 0.38 -15.92 0.64
N ALA A 190 0.75 -16.37 -0.56
CA ALA A 190 1.91 -17.24 -0.78
C ALA A 190 3.23 -16.60 -0.30
N ARG A 191 3.42 -15.29 -0.56
CA ARG A 191 4.60 -14.54 -0.11
C ARG A 191 4.67 -14.45 1.40
N LEU A 192 3.58 -14.06 2.07
CA LEU A 192 3.54 -13.94 3.53
C LEU A 192 3.80 -15.29 4.22
N ILE A 193 3.20 -16.38 3.71
CA ILE A 193 3.49 -17.74 4.17
C ILE A 193 4.98 -18.08 3.94
N GLY A 194 5.51 -17.78 2.76
CA GLY A 194 6.89 -18.02 2.39
C GLY A 194 7.90 -17.29 3.28
N ASP A 195 7.63 -16.02 3.58
CA ASP A 195 8.49 -15.12 4.34
C ASP A 195 8.34 -15.28 5.87
N ALA A 196 7.42 -16.10 6.36
CA ALA A 196 7.17 -16.28 7.79
C ALA A 196 8.42 -16.66 8.61
N ASP A 197 9.38 -17.36 8.01
CA ASP A 197 10.65 -17.74 8.67
C ASP A 197 11.71 -16.64 8.66
N ARG A 198 11.55 -15.61 7.81
CA ARG A 198 12.48 -14.46 7.71
C ARG A 198 12.19 -13.40 8.77
N ARG A 199 10.96 -13.40 9.32
CA ARG A 199 10.58 -12.57 10.45
C ARG A 199 11.20 -13.15 11.72
N ARG A 200 11.97 -12.31 12.40
CA ARG A 200 12.68 -12.65 13.63
C ARG A 200 12.87 -11.37 14.44
N GLU A 201 11.75 -10.78 14.80
CA GLU A 201 11.72 -9.63 15.69
C GLU A 201 12.03 -10.04 17.14
N TYR A 202 11.56 -11.22 17.54
CA TYR A 202 11.67 -11.68 18.92
C TYR A 202 12.68 -12.80 19.11
N GLU A 203 13.55 -12.65 20.11
CA GLU A 203 14.44 -13.74 20.55
C GLU A 203 13.75 -14.69 21.54
N ASN A 204 12.69 -14.24 22.21
CA ASN A 204 11.91 -15.04 23.14
C ASN A 204 11.15 -16.15 22.40
N THR A 205 11.25 -17.39 22.87
CA THR A 205 10.63 -18.55 22.19
C THR A 205 9.12 -18.44 22.03
N VAL A 206 8.39 -17.93 23.03
CA VAL A 206 6.92 -17.76 22.98
C VAL A 206 6.54 -16.75 21.91
N LEU A 207 7.15 -15.55 21.96
CA LEU A 207 6.88 -14.49 21.00
C LEU A 207 7.35 -14.85 19.58
N HIS A 208 8.44 -15.61 19.46
CA HIS A 208 8.92 -16.09 18.16
C HIS A 208 7.98 -17.12 17.53
N VAL A 209 7.39 -18.02 18.33
CA VAL A 209 6.34 -18.94 17.85
C VAL A 209 5.08 -18.17 17.44
N ALA A 210 4.70 -17.15 18.23
CA ALA A 210 3.58 -16.26 17.93
C ALA A 210 3.78 -15.48 16.62
N GLU A 211 4.96 -14.88 16.41
CA GLU A 211 5.33 -14.12 15.20
C GLU A 211 5.24 -14.99 13.94
N ARG A 212 5.73 -16.23 14.02
CA ARG A 212 5.64 -17.16 12.90
C ARG A 212 4.21 -17.59 12.62
N ALA A 213 3.43 -17.89 13.67
CA ALA A 213 2.05 -18.29 13.52
C ALA A 213 1.18 -17.16 12.94
N SER A 214 1.40 -15.90 13.38
CA SER A 214 0.68 -14.73 12.88
C SER A 214 0.97 -14.48 11.40
N ALA A 215 2.25 -14.56 10.98
CA ALA A 215 2.62 -14.44 9.58
C ALA A 215 1.97 -15.52 8.69
N VAL A 216 1.90 -16.77 9.19
CA VAL A 216 1.23 -17.87 8.51
C VAL A 216 -0.28 -17.66 8.41
N GLU A 217 -0.97 -17.24 9.47
CA GLU A 217 -2.41 -16.95 9.42
C GLU A 217 -2.70 -15.77 8.48
N TRP A 218 -1.85 -14.73 8.49
CA TRP A 218 -2.01 -13.59 7.60
C TRP A 218 -1.97 -14.01 6.13
N GLY A 219 -0.94 -14.77 5.75
CA GLY A 219 -0.83 -15.24 4.38
C GLY A 219 -1.89 -16.27 4.01
N ARG A 220 -2.28 -17.15 4.95
CA ARG A 220 -3.39 -18.09 4.76
C ARG A 220 -4.71 -17.36 4.50
N ALA A 221 -4.99 -16.28 5.22
CA ALA A 221 -6.21 -15.48 5.05
C ALA A 221 -6.34 -15.00 3.60
N TYR A 222 -5.31 -14.32 3.10
CA TYR A 222 -5.25 -13.85 1.71
C TYR A 222 -5.40 -14.98 0.68
N ALA A 223 -4.71 -16.10 0.86
CA ALA A 223 -4.78 -17.24 -0.07
C ALA A 223 -6.18 -17.88 -0.09
N ALA A 224 -6.81 -18.03 1.09
CA ALA A 224 -8.15 -18.58 1.19
C ALA A 224 -9.21 -17.63 0.60
N ASP A 225 -9.08 -16.33 0.83
CA ASP A 225 -9.97 -15.33 0.26
C ASP A 225 -9.85 -15.25 -1.27
N ALA A 226 -8.62 -15.33 -1.81
CA ALA A 226 -8.41 -15.39 -3.26
C ALA A 226 -9.12 -16.59 -3.90
N ARG A 227 -9.07 -17.76 -3.25
CA ARG A 227 -9.77 -18.97 -3.71
C ARG A 227 -11.29 -18.77 -3.71
N ARG A 228 -11.85 -18.26 -2.61
CA ARG A 228 -13.30 -17.97 -2.51
C ARG A 228 -13.76 -16.97 -3.56
N LEU A 229 -12.99 -15.91 -3.79
CA LEU A 229 -13.27 -14.92 -4.84
C LEU A 229 -13.28 -15.57 -6.22
N ARG A 230 -12.32 -16.46 -6.50
CA ARG A 230 -12.31 -17.23 -7.77
C ARG A 230 -13.53 -18.12 -7.90
N GLU A 231 -13.85 -18.92 -6.90
CA GLU A 231 -15.00 -19.83 -6.92
C GLU A 231 -16.30 -19.05 -7.19
N ARG A 232 -16.47 -17.92 -6.49
CA ARG A 232 -17.61 -17.06 -6.70
C ARG A 232 -17.63 -16.46 -8.09
N TYR A 233 -16.52 -15.92 -8.58
CA TYR A 233 -16.46 -15.36 -9.91
C TYR A 233 -16.84 -16.41 -10.96
N ALA A 234 -16.26 -17.60 -10.88
CA ALA A 234 -16.58 -18.71 -11.77
C ALA A 234 -18.07 -19.08 -11.75
N SER A 235 -18.73 -19.06 -10.58
CA SER A 235 -20.17 -19.34 -10.48
C SER A 235 -21.08 -18.29 -11.14
N THR A 236 -20.55 -17.10 -11.44
CA THR A 236 -21.31 -16.03 -12.12
C THR A 236 -21.17 -16.07 -13.64
N LEU A 237 -20.32 -16.94 -14.18
CA LEU A 237 -20.04 -16.98 -15.61
C LEU A 237 -21.05 -17.86 -16.35
N ASP A 238 -21.63 -17.32 -17.42
CA ASP A 238 -22.40 -18.07 -18.41
C ASP A 238 -21.62 -18.10 -19.73
N GLY A 239 -21.38 -19.30 -20.26
CA GLY A 239 -20.53 -19.51 -21.45
C GLY A 239 -19.13 -18.87 -21.35
N PRO A 240 -18.30 -19.20 -20.33
CA PRO A 240 -17.01 -18.54 -20.12
C PRO A 240 -16.04 -18.72 -21.28
N ARG A 241 -15.21 -17.70 -21.51
CA ARG A 241 -14.08 -17.71 -22.43
C ARG A 241 -12.77 -17.65 -21.64
N GLU A 242 -11.79 -18.46 -22.06
CA GLU A 242 -10.43 -18.44 -21.52
C GLU A 242 -9.64 -17.26 -22.13
N TYR A 243 -9.05 -16.42 -21.27
CA TYR A 243 -8.33 -15.20 -21.66
C TYR A 243 -6.81 -15.27 -21.46
N GLY A 244 -6.25 -16.38 -20.97
CA GLY A 244 -4.86 -16.48 -20.55
C GLY A 244 -3.87 -16.14 -21.65
N ARG A 245 -4.08 -16.65 -22.86
CA ARG A 245 -3.24 -16.27 -24.02
C ARG A 245 -3.33 -14.78 -24.36
N ARG A 246 -4.52 -14.19 -24.24
CA ARG A 246 -4.74 -12.76 -24.49
C ARG A 246 -4.03 -11.93 -23.43
N PHE A 247 -4.20 -12.24 -22.14
CA PHE A 247 -3.52 -11.53 -21.06
C PHE A 247 -2.01 -11.70 -21.13
N ALA A 248 -1.50 -12.88 -21.50
CA ALA A 248 -0.06 -13.11 -21.71
C ALA A 248 0.50 -12.20 -22.79
N ARG A 249 -0.20 -12.05 -23.92
CA ARG A 249 0.20 -11.14 -25.00
C ARG A 249 0.17 -9.68 -24.57
N VAL A 250 -0.94 -9.23 -23.97
CA VAL A 250 -1.11 -7.85 -23.52
C VAL A 250 -0.06 -7.48 -22.47
N SER A 251 0.08 -8.30 -21.43
CA SER A 251 1.11 -8.09 -20.40
C SER A 251 2.52 -8.14 -20.98
N GLY A 252 2.82 -9.05 -21.91
CA GLY A 252 4.13 -9.12 -22.56
C GLY A 252 4.49 -7.84 -23.31
N SER A 253 3.54 -7.27 -24.05
CA SER A 253 3.72 -5.99 -24.75
C SER A 253 3.92 -4.82 -23.78
N LEU A 254 3.04 -4.67 -22.78
CA LEU A 254 3.14 -3.57 -21.81
C LEU A 254 4.39 -3.64 -20.94
N VAL A 255 4.81 -4.86 -20.56
CA VAL A 255 6.04 -5.04 -19.77
C VAL A 255 7.26 -4.69 -20.59
N ALA A 256 7.31 -5.04 -21.88
CA ALA A 256 8.44 -4.68 -22.74
C ALA A 256 8.65 -3.15 -22.82
N ASP A 257 7.57 -2.37 -22.75
CA ASP A 257 7.67 -0.90 -22.75
C ASP A 257 8.24 -0.31 -21.45
N VAL A 258 8.11 -1.02 -20.33
CA VAL A 258 8.51 -0.50 -19.00
C VAL A 258 9.69 -1.22 -18.39
N GLU A 259 10.17 -2.30 -19.02
CA GLU A 259 11.21 -3.18 -18.50
C GLU A 259 12.53 -2.44 -18.21
N SER A 260 12.89 -1.45 -19.05
CA SER A 260 14.05 -0.58 -18.83
C SER A 260 13.98 0.19 -17.51
N HIS A 261 12.78 0.42 -16.98
CA HIS A 261 12.56 1.14 -15.72
C HIS A 261 12.42 0.22 -14.50
N ALA A 262 12.60 -1.09 -14.64
CA ALA A 262 12.49 -2.04 -13.52
C ALA A 262 13.72 -2.02 -12.59
N SER A 263 14.82 -1.43 -13.02
CA SER A 263 16.01 -1.17 -12.20
C SER A 263 15.84 0.13 -11.42
N ALA A 264 16.46 0.20 -10.23
CA ALA A 264 16.42 1.41 -9.42
C ALA A 264 16.97 2.61 -10.22
N PRO A 265 16.26 3.75 -10.24
CA PRO A 265 16.75 4.92 -10.95
C PRO A 265 17.99 5.49 -10.24
N ASP A 266 18.80 6.20 -11.01
CA ASP A 266 19.81 7.10 -10.43
C ASP A 266 19.08 8.33 -9.87
N TRP A 267 18.89 8.35 -8.54
CA TRP A 267 18.11 9.38 -7.86
C TRP A 267 18.72 10.77 -7.96
N GLU A 268 20.04 10.87 -8.11
CA GLU A 268 20.71 12.16 -8.31
C GLU A 268 20.41 12.68 -9.73
N ALA A 269 20.48 11.79 -10.73
CA ALA A 269 20.19 12.15 -12.12
C ALA A 269 18.73 12.56 -12.37
N VAL A 270 17.78 12.11 -11.53
CA VAL A 270 16.35 12.50 -11.63
C VAL A 270 16.17 14.01 -11.41
N THR A 271 17.05 14.65 -10.63
CA THR A 271 16.88 16.06 -10.22
C THR A 271 18.04 16.96 -10.64
N SER A 272 19.18 16.42 -11.07
CA SER A 272 20.37 17.21 -11.44
C SER A 272 20.37 17.74 -12.89
N GLY A 273 19.38 17.37 -13.71
CA GLY A 273 19.36 17.65 -15.16
C GLY A 273 18.88 19.04 -15.58
N PHE A 274 18.58 19.94 -14.64
CA PHE A 274 17.91 21.21 -14.90
C PHE A 274 18.88 22.40 -14.81
N GLU A 275 18.60 23.47 -15.58
CA GLU A 275 19.42 24.69 -15.56
C GLU A 275 19.38 25.42 -14.20
N ARG A 276 18.26 25.27 -13.47
CA ARG A 276 18.08 25.80 -12.11
C ARG A 276 18.27 24.69 -11.09
N ASP A 277 18.69 25.07 -9.88
CA ASP A 277 18.65 24.16 -8.73
C ASP A 277 17.18 23.85 -8.37
N VAL A 278 16.88 22.57 -8.22
CA VAL A 278 15.57 22.05 -7.83
C VAL A 278 15.59 21.48 -6.41
N ALA A 279 16.78 21.38 -5.79
CA ALA A 279 16.93 20.85 -4.45
C ALA A 279 16.16 21.72 -3.44
N GLY A 280 15.43 21.06 -2.53
CA GLY A 280 14.61 21.70 -1.53
C GLY A 280 13.34 22.38 -2.07
N THR A 281 13.01 22.21 -3.36
CA THR A 281 11.78 22.75 -3.97
C THR A 281 10.72 21.65 -4.21
N PRO A 282 9.44 22.01 -4.47
CA PRO A 282 8.41 21.04 -4.84
C PRO A 282 8.79 20.17 -6.05
N ALA A 283 9.62 20.68 -6.96
CA ALA A 283 10.08 19.98 -8.16
C ALA A 283 10.88 18.71 -7.81
N GLU A 284 11.83 18.79 -6.87
CA GLU A 284 12.63 17.63 -6.44
C GLU A 284 11.73 16.47 -6.01
N ARG A 285 10.76 16.75 -5.15
CA ARG A 285 9.84 15.73 -4.64
C ARG A 285 8.88 15.22 -5.70
N LEU A 286 8.31 16.10 -6.53
CA LEU A 286 7.43 15.71 -7.64
C LEU A 286 8.13 14.72 -8.59
N LEU A 287 9.36 15.03 -9.00
CA LEU A 287 10.14 14.20 -9.91
C LEU A 287 10.52 12.87 -9.23
N THR A 288 10.93 12.91 -7.97
CA THR A 288 11.30 11.72 -7.19
C THR A 288 10.11 10.79 -6.98
N ASP A 289 8.94 11.33 -6.60
CA ASP A 289 7.73 10.54 -6.36
C ASP A 289 7.25 9.87 -7.67
N LEU A 290 7.21 10.61 -8.79
CA LEU A 290 6.85 10.05 -10.10
C LEU A 290 7.87 9.02 -10.62
N ALA A 291 9.18 9.26 -10.42
CA ALA A 291 10.22 8.29 -10.76
C ALA A 291 10.12 7.01 -9.90
N SER A 292 9.79 7.15 -8.62
CA SER A 292 9.52 6.04 -7.70
C SER A 292 8.30 5.23 -8.11
N ASP A 293 7.23 5.89 -8.51
CA ASP A 293 6.01 5.25 -9.03
C ASP A 293 6.28 4.48 -10.31
N ARG A 294 7.04 5.07 -11.25
CA ARG A 294 7.48 4.42 -12.49
C ARG A 294 8.29 3.17 -12.18
N TRP A 295 9.33 3.30 -11.34
CA TRP A 295 10.21 2.21 -10.96
C TRP A 295 9.45 1.07 -10.27
N SER A 296 8.66 1.40 -9.25
CA SER A 296 7.89 0.43 -8.47
C SER A 296 6.88 -0.31 -9.34
N GLY A 297 6.17 0.40 -10.22
CA GLY A 297 5.25 -0.17 -11.19
C GLY A 297 5.95 -1.11 -12.18
N ALA A 298 7.07 -0.69 -12.76
CA ALA A 298 7.84 -1.47 -13.73
C ALA A 298 8.41 -2.75 -13.11
N ARG A 299 9.06 -2.63 -11.94
CA ARG A 299 9.57 -3.77 -11.17
C ARG A 299 8.46 -4.76 -10.82
N GLY A 300 7.30 -4.25 -10.40
CA GLY A 300 6.12 -5.06 -10.15
C GLY A 300 5.66 -5.82 -11.40
N ALA A 301 5.52 -5.12 -12.53
CA ALA A 301 5.05 -5.68 -13.79
C ALA A 301 5.95 -6.82 -14.29
N VAL A 302 7.28 -6.59 -14.31
CA VAL A 302 8.28 -7.61 -14.67
C VAL A 302 8.17 -8.82 -13.74
N ALA A 303 8.20 -8.61 -12.43
CA ALA A 303 8.12 -9.70 -11.45
C ALA A 303 6.82 -10.51 -11.55
N HIS A 304 5.70 -9.89 -11.96
CA HIS A 304 4.45 -10.60 -12.20
C HIS A 304 4.51 -11.44 -13.48
N ARG A 305 4.98 -10.86 -14.59
CA ARG A 305 5.11 -11.53 -15.88
C ARG A 305 6.04 -12.75 -15.80
N ASP A 306 7.22 -12.60 -15.20
CA ASP A 306 8.25 -13.66 -15.14
C ASP A 306 7.77 -14.90 -14.39
N ALA A 307 6.77 -14.73 -13.54
CA ALA A 307 6.15 -15.82 -12.81
C ALA A 307 4.83 -16.28 -13.43
N GLY A 308 4.55 -15.94 -14.69
CA GLY A 308 3.36 -16.36 -15.43
C GLY A 308 2.04 -15.73 -14.98
N ARG A 309 2.07 -14.64 -14.21
CA ARG A 309 0.86 -13.97 -13.69
C ARG A 309 0.48 -12.78 -14.57
N TYR A 310 -0.15 -13.10 -15.69
CA TYR A 310 -0.34 -12.14 -16.76
C TYR A 310 -1.34 -11.04 -16.40
N ALA A 311 -2.44 -11.37 -15.72
CA ALA A 311 -3.43 -10.36 -15.32
C ALA A 311 -2.85 -9.40 -14.28
N ALA A 312 -2.16 -9.92 -13.26
CA ALA A 312 -1.51 -9.12 -12.24
C ALA A 312 -0.34 -8.27 -12.76
N ALA A 313 0.25 -8.59 -13.91
CA ALA A 313 1.29 -7.78 -14.53
C ALA A 313 0.76 -6.52 -15.22
N VAL A 314 -0.49 -6.54 -15.72
CA VAL A 314 -1.04 -5.42 -16.50
C VAL A 314 -1.23 -4.16 -15.66
N VAL A 315 -1.80 -4.26 -14.44
CA VAL A 315 -2.09 -3.07 -13.62
C VAL A 315 -0.81 -2.33 -13.19
N PRO A 316 0.25 -2.99 -12.68
CA PRO A 316 1.53 -2.33 -12.42
C PRO A 316 2.16 -1.72 -13.68
N ALA A 317 2.06 -2.40 -14.84
CA ALA A 317 2.55 -1.84 -16.11
C ALA A 317 1.78 -0.56 -16.51
N MET A 318 0.45 -0.56 -16.34
CA MET A 318 -0.37 0.64 -16.55
C MET A 318 0.06 1.79 -15.64
N ARG A 319 0.33 1.50 -14.36
CA ARG A 319 0.81 2.52 -13.42
C ARG A 319 2.17 3.06 -13.83
N ALA A 320 3.11 2.20 -14.21
CA ALA A 320 4.42 2.61 -14.69
C ALA A 320 4.33 3.48 -15.96
N LEU A 321 3.48 3.11 -16.93
CA LEU A 321 3.26 3.87 -18.16
C LEU A 321 2.57 5.23 -17.94
N ALA A 322 1.73 5.34 -16.90
CA ALA A 322 1.10 6.60 -16.53
C ALA A 322 2.10 7.48 -15.77
N ALA A 323 2.87 6.91 -14.84
CA ALA A 323 3.92 7.61 -14.12
C ALA A 323 5.05 8.08 -15.06
N ASP A 324 5.42 7.30 -16.07
CA ASP A 324 6.43 7.68 -17.06
C ASP A 324 6.01 8.90 -17.90
N ARG A 325 4.75 8.90 -18.38
CA ARG A 325 4.17 10.07 -19.06
C ARG A 325 4.09 11.28 -18.14
N ALA A 326 3.59 11.09 -16.92
CA ALA A 326 3.47 12.14 -15.92
C ALA A 326 4.85 12.73 -15.55
N LEU A 327 5.88 11.89 -15.47
CA LEU A 327 7.25 12.30 -15.21
C LEU A 327 7.79 13.14 -16.37
N ALA A 328 7.63 12.70 -17.61
CA ALA A 328 8.04 13.48 -18.78
C ALA A 328 7.35 14.86 -18.84
N ASP A 329 6.05 14.91 -18.54
CA ASP A 329 5.30 16.17 -18.47
C ASP A 329 5.78 17.06 -17.29
N ALA A 330 6.15 16.45 -16.16
CA ALA A 330 6.69 17.17 -15.01
C ALA A 330 8.10 17.71 -15.27
N GLU A 331 8.97 16.92 -15.91
CA GLU A 331 10.32 17.34 -16.34
C GLU A 331 10.22 18.56 -17.27
N ALA A 332 9.31 18.53 -18.26
CA ALA A 332 9.08 19.66 -19.14
C ALA A 332 8.60 20.91 -18.36
N ALA A 333 7.63 20.76 -17.46
CA ALA A 333 7.13 21.86 -16.65
C ALA A 333 8.22 22.44 -15.72
N VAL A 334 9.08 21.60 -15.13
CA VAL A 334 10.20 22.04 -14.27
C VAL A 334 11.26 22.78 -15.07
N ALA A 335 11.58 22.31 -16.29
CA ALA A 335 12.49 22.98 -17.21
C ALA A 335 11.99 24.38 -17.62
N GLU A 336 10.66 24.56 -17.74
CA GLU A 336 10.03 25.85 -18.00
C GLU A 336 9.88 26.75 -16.74
N GLY A 337 10.42 26.31 -15.59
CA GLY A 337 10.41 27.08 -14.34
C GLY A 337 9.22 26.79 -13.42
N GLY A 338 8.38 25.81 -13.73
CA GLY A 338 7.31 25.33 -12.86
C GLY A 338 7.83 24.68 -11.58
N TYR A 339 6.98 24.62 -10.55
CA TYR A 339 7.28 23.96 -9.26
C TYR A 339 8.48 24.57 -8.50
N ALA A 340 8.64 25.89 -8.60
CA ALA A 340 9.36 26.69 -7.62
C ALA A 340 8.61 26.71 -6.28
N LEU A 341 9.28 27.15 -5.21
CA LEU A 341 8.65 27.32 -3.90
C LEU A 341 7.58 28.43 -4.00
N PRO A 342 6.28 28.13 -3.80
CA PRO A 342 5.24 29.13 -3.98
C PRO A 342 5.24 30.13 -2.81
N GLU A 343 4.93 31.39 -3.09
CA GLU A 343 4.84 32.46 -2.08
C GLU A 343 3.52 32.42 -1.29
N SER A 344 2.51 31.70 -1.81
CA SER A 344 1.19 31.55 -1.18
C SER A 344 0.69 30.11 -1.32
N VAL A 345 -0.45 29.82 -0.69
CA VAL A 345 -1.13 28.52 -0.80
C VAL A 345 -1.84 28.34 -2.15
N ASP A 346 -2.04 29.41 -2.92
CA ASP A 346 -2.89 29.38 -4.13
C ASP A 346 -2.40 28.36 -5.18
N PRO A 347 -1.09 28.25 -5.48
CA PRO A 347 -0.60 27.22 -6.40
C PRO A 347 -0.83 25.80 -5.90
N ILE A 348 -0.81 25.59 -4.58
CA ILE A 348 -1.06 24.31 -3.93
C ILE A 348 -2.54 23.94 -4.06
N SER A 349 -3.42 24.91 -3.79
CA SER A 349 -4.87 24.78 -3.98
C SER A 349 -5.25 24.51 -5.44
N ALA A 350 -4.56 25.16 -6.38
CA ALA A 350 -4.76 24.95 -7.81
C ALA A 350 -4.41 23.52 -8.24
N GLU A 351 -3.28 22.96 -7.78
CA GLU A 351 -2.94 21.55 -8.06
C GLU A 351 -3.92 20.59 -7.44
N ARG A 352 -4.38 20.85 -6.21
CA ARG A 352 -5.40 20.00 -5.57
C ARG A 352 -6.68 19.99 -6.41
N THR A 353 -7.14 21.17 -6.83
CA THR A 353 -8.33 21.32 -7.68
C THR A 353 -8.15 20.56 -9.00
N ALA A 354 -7.02 20.76 -9.67
CA ALA A 354 -6.70 20.07 -10.92
C ALA A 354 -6.64 18.54 -10.75
N ALA A 355 -6.06 18.05 -9.65
CA ALA A 355 -6.03 16.62 -9.36
C ALA A 355 -7.42 16.04 -9.11
N VAL A 356 -8.31 16.77 -8.42
CA VAL A 356 -9.70 16.34 -8.21
C VAL A 356 -10.48 16.31 -9.53
N GLU A 357 -10.33 17.33 -10.40
CA GLU A 357 -10.95 17.31 -11.73
C GLU A 357 -10.36 16.21 -12.62
N GLY A 358 -9.04 16.00 -12.58
CA GLY A 358 -8.37 14.91 -13.27
C GLY A 358 -8.88 13.54 -12.81
N LEU A 359 -9.13 13.36 -11.52
CA LEU A 359 -9.75 12.16 -10.97
C LEU A 359 -11.17 11.94 -11.54
N ARG A 360 -12.00 12.99 -11.65
CA ARG A 360 -13.33 12.89 -12.27
C ARG A 360 -13.23 12.50 -13.75
N ALA A 361 -12.38 13.18 -14.52
CA ALA A 361 -12.16 12.87 -15.93
C ALA A 361 -11.64 11.44 -16.14
N LEU A 362 -10.75 10.97 -15.26
CA LEU A 362 -10.27 9.59 -15.29
C LEU A 362 -11.42 8.61 -15.02
N LEU A 363 -12.29 8.87 -14.04
CA LEU A 363 -13.45 8.01 -13.76
C LEU A 363 -14.40 7.85 -14.96
N ASP A 364 -14.49 8.86 -15.82
CA ASP A 364 -15.30 8.85 -17.05
C ASP A 364 -14.60 8.20 -18.26
N THR A 365 -13.34 7.78 -18.11
CA THR A 365 -12.57 7.17 -19.19
C THR A 365 -12.96 5.71 -19.43
N ALA A 366 -13.18 5.33 -20.70
CA ALA A 366 -13.39 3.95 -21.10
C ALA A 366 -12.06 3.21 -21.40
N PRO A 367 -11.92 1.92 -21.04
CA PRO A 367 -12.88 1.10 -20.29
C PRO A 367 -12.94 1.47 -18.79
N THR A 368 -14.13 1.72 -18.27
CA THR A 368 -14.34 2.28 -16.91
C THR A 368 -13.72 1.43 -15.80
N ARG A 369 -13.70 0.11 -15.94
CA ARG A 369 -13.10 -0.78 -14.91
C ARG A 369 -11.59 -0.61 -14.81
N LEU A 370 -10.91 -0.40 -15.93
CA LEU A 370 -9.47 -0.11 -15.95
C LEU A 370 -9.21 1.30 -15.42
N ALA A 371 -10.05 2.26 -15.78
CA ALA A 371 -9.96 3.61 -15.27
C ALA A 371 -10.10 3.68 -13.75
N ARG A 372 -11.08 2.96 -13.17
CA ARG A 372 -11.28 2.84 -11.71
C ARG A 372 -10.04 2.30 -10.99
N ARG A 373 -9.26 1.40 -11.59
CA ARG A 373 -8.01 0.88 -11.01
C ARG A 373 -6.94 1.96 -10.82
N LEU A 374 -6.80 2.87 -11.80
CA LEU A 374 -5.88 4.00 -11.71
C LEU A 374 -6.48 5.15 -10.90
N ALA A 375 -7.79 5.37 -10.96
CA ALA A 375 -8.49 6.34 -10.13
C ALA A 375 -8.37 6.04 -8.63
N ALA A 376 -8.40 4.76 -8.24
CA ALA A 376 -8.16 4.35 -6.86
C ALA A 376 -6.75 4.76 -6.37
N TYR A 377 -5.76 4.75 -7.25
CA TYR A 377 -4.40 5.23 -6.94
C TYR A 377 -4.40 6.73 -6.68
N VAL A 378 -4.90 7.52 -7.63
CA VAL A 378 -5.00 8.99 -7.53
C VAL A 378 -5.79 9.41 -6.28
N ARG A 379 -6.94 8.78 -6.03
CA ARG A 379 -7.77 9.06 -4.84
C ARG A 379 -7.02 8.75 -3.54
N SER A 380 -6.24 7.68 -3.50
CA SER A 380 -5.43 7.35 -2.33
C SER A 380 -4.37 8.42 -2.07
N SER A 381 -3.68 8.89 -3.11
CA SER A 381 -2.68 9.96 -3.01
C SER A 381 -3.31 11.26 -2.52
N LEU A 382 -4.46 11.66 -3.07
CA LEU A 382 -5.23 12.83 -2.61
C LEU A 382 -5.67 12.70 -1.17
N ARG A 383 -6.20 11.54 -0.76
CA ARG A 383 -6.63 11.30 0.63
C ARG A 383 -5.45 11.38 1.60
N SER A 384 -4.26 10.91 1.21
CA SER A 384 -3.06 11.02 2.03
C SER A 384 -2.62 12.47 2.17
N ALA A 385 -2.56 13.23 1.07
CA ALA A 385 -2.25 14.67 1.09
C ALA A 385 -3.25 15.45 1.95
N ASP A 386 -4.56 15.21 1.75
CA ASP A 386 -5.65 15.79 2.54
C ASP A 386 -5.57 15.41 4.03
N ARG A 387 -4.98 14.27 4.39
CA ARG A 387 -4.78 13.89 5.79
C ARG A 387 -3.64 14.69 6.40
N TYR A 388 -2.50 14.80 5.71
CA TYR A 388 -1.37 15.58 6.17
C TYR A 388 -1.72 17.07 6.32
N ALA A 389 -2.54 17.61 5.43
CA ALA A 389 -3.00 19.00 5.52
C ALA A 389 -3.93 19.26 6.73
N ARG A 390 -4.62 18.23 7.27
CA ARG A 390 -5.48 18.36 8.47
C ARG A 390 -4.75 18.14 9.78
N ASP A 391 -3.60 17.48 9.75
CA ASP A 391 -2.92 17.05 10.97
C ASP A 391 -2.01 18.16 11.50
N GLU A 392 -2.50 18.91 12.49
CA GLU A 392 -1.75 19.98 13.18
C GLU A 392 -0.44 19.47 13.81
N HIS A 393 -0.31 18.15 14.07
CA HIS A 393 0.85 17.55 14.73
C HIS A 393 1.83 16.92 13.74
N THR A 394 1.42 16.78 12.48
CA THR A 394 2.24 16.28 11.37
C THR A 394 2.27 17.34 10.27
N SER A 395 2.76 18.55 10.60
CA SER A 395 2.90 19.62 9.61
C SER A 395 3.95 19.23 8.58
N MET A 396 3.47 18.71 7.46
CA MET A 396 4.30 18.45 6.30
C MET A 396 4.65 19.79 5.64
N PRO A 397 5.92 20.07 5.31
CA PRO A 397 6.31 21.33 4.67
C PRO A 397 5.43 21.66 3.46
N GLY A 398 5.04 22.92 3.29
CA GLY A 398 4.15 23.32 2.18
C GLY A 398 4.66 22.90 0.79
N ARG A 399 5.98 22.87 0.61
CA ARG A 399 6.63 22.35 -0.62
C ARG A 399 6.28 20.89 -0.93
N ASP A 400 6.15 20.09 0.11
CA ASP A 400 5.87 18.66 0.00
C ASP A 400 4.40 18.40 -0.30
N LEU A 401 3.52 19.21 0.29
CA LEU A 401 2.08 19.14 -0.01
C LEU A 401 1.81 19.56 -1.46
N TYR A 402 2.49 20.61 -1.94
CA TYR A 402 2.46 21.01 -3.34
C TYR A 402 2.88 19.86 -4.25
N ALA A 403 4.02 19.22 -3.97
CA ALA A 403 4.52 18.09 -4.75
C ALA A 403 3.54 16.90 -4.76
N GLN A 404 2.88 16.59 -3.63
CA GLN A 404 1.90 15.50 -3.56
C GLN A 404 0.64 15.77 -4.41
N TYR A 405 0.06 16.97 -4.33
CA TYR A 405 -1.08 17.32 -5.18
C TYR A 405 -0.68 17.37 -6.66
N ALA A 406 0.51 17.91 -6.98
CA ALA A 406 1.04 17.92 -8.33
C ALA A 406 1.25 16.50 -8.88
N THR A 407 1.79 15.59 -8.07
CA THR A 407 1.96 14.17 -8.44
C THR A 407 0.62 13.53 -8.79
N ALA A 408 -0.40 13.76 -7.95
CA ALA A 408 -1.75 13.25 -8.19
C ALA A 408 -2.37 13.85 -9.46
N ASN A 409 -2.21 15.15 -9.70
CA ASN A 409 -2.68 15.83 -10.90
C ASN A 409 -2.02 15.26 -12.17
N ARG A 410 -0.68 15.25 -12.23
CA ARG A 410 0.07 14.79 -13.40
C ARG A 410 -0.23 13.33 -13.71
N PHE A 411 -0.31 12.47 -12.69
CA PHE A 411 -0.69 11.07 -12.88
C PHE A 411 -2.12 10.94 -13.41
N ALA A 412 -3.09 11.69 -12.85
CA ALA A 412 -4.48 11.67 -13.29
C ALA A 412 -4.64 12.14 -14.74
N ALA A 413 -3.87 13.15 -15.17
CA ALA A 413 -3.86 13.64 -16.54
C ALA A 413 -3.26 12.63 -17.53
N ALA A 414 -2.22 11.88 -17.13
CA ALA A 414 -1.55 10.90 -17.97
C ALA A 414 -2.32 9.57 -18.11
N ALA A 415 -3.07 9.17 -17.08
CA ALA A 415 -3.72 7.87 -16.98
C ALA A 415 -4.73 7.53 -18.11
N PRO A 416 -5.59 8.46 -18.62
CA PRO A 416 -6.59 8.14 -19.64
C PRO A 416 -6.02 7.56 -20.94
N ALA A 417 -4.85 8.04 -21.38
CA ALA A 417 -4.18 7.52 -22.57
C ALA A 417 -3.79 6.04 -22.39
N VAL A 418 -3.30 5.69 -21.20
CA VAL A 418 -2.91 4.31 -20.87
C VAL A 418 -4.14 3.40 -20.78
N VAL A 419 -5.22 3.88 -20.15
CA VAL A 419 -6.47 3.13 -20.03
C VAL A 419 -7.03 2.74 -21.40
N ARG A 420 -7.11 3.69 -22.34
CA ARG A 420 -7.57 3.44 -23.70
C ARG A 420 -6.70 2.42 -24.42
N ARG A 421 -5.38 2.61 -24.39
CA ARG A 421 -4.41 1.69 -25.00
C ARG A 421 -4.59 0.25 -24.54
N VAL A 422 -4.74 0.03 -23.23
CA VAL A 422 -4.95 -1.32 -22.69
C VAL A 422 -6.34 -1.85 -23.05
N GLY A 423 -7.36 -1.00 -23.07
CA GLY A 423 -8.69 -1.35 -23.55
C GLY A 423 -8.68 -1.88 -24.98
N ASP A 424 -7.99 -1.18 -25.89
CA ASP A 424 -7.86 -1.56 -27.30
C ASP A 424 -7.14 -2.92 -27.43
N ALA A 425 -6.02 -3.09 -26.71
CA ALA A 425 -5.24 -4.34 -26.72
C ALA A 425 -6.02 -5.56 -26.18
N LEU A 426 -7.04 -5.34 -25.34
CA LEU A 426 -7.93 -6.37 -24.82
C LEU A 426 -9.10 -6.71 -25.76
N ALA A 427 -9.46 -5.78 -26.64
CA ALA A 427 -10.52 -5.96 -27.63
C ALA A 427 -10.06 -6.85 -28.80
N GLU A 428 -8.78 -6.74 -29.18
CA GLU A 428 -8.08 -7.62 -30.14
C GLU A 428 -7.97 -9.08 -29.65
#